data_AF-A0A938FUL7-F1
#
_entry.id   AF-A0A938FUL7-F1
#
_cell.length_a   1.000
_cell.length_b   1.000
_cell.length_c   1.000
_cell.angle_alpha   90.00
_cell.angle_beta   90.00
_cell.angle_gamma   90.00
#
_symmetry.space_group_name_H-M   'P 1'
#
loop_
_entity.id
_entity.type
_entity.pdbx_description
1 polymer ?
#
loop_
_entity_poly.entity_id
_entity_poly.type
_entity_poly.pdbx_seq_one_letter_code
_entity_poly.pdbx_strand_id
1 'polypeptide(L)' 'MGKFEAFESRVAPLAANNVDTDQIIPARFLKTTSKEGLARELFHD' A
#
# COMPACT_ATOMS: atom_id res chain seq x y z
N MET A 1 4.32 17.93 -6.91
CA MET A 1 3.72 16.78 -7.59
C MET A 1 4.35 16.67 -8.97
N GLY A 2 4.96 15.54 -9.31
CA GLY A 2 5.56 15.33 -10.64
C GLY A 2 4.50 14.98 -11.68
N LYS A 3 4.79 15.21 -12.96
CA LYS A 3 3.98 14.71 -14.06
C LYS A 3 4.05 13.18 -14.07
N PHE A 4 2.93 12.52 -14.31
CA PHE A 4 2.92 11.08 -14.56
C PHE A 4 3.43 10.79 -15.98
N GLU A 5 4.41 9.91 -16.11
CA GLU A 5 4.99 9.49 -17.37
C GLU A 5 4.64 8.03 -17.66
N ALA A 6 4.70 7.63 -18.93
CA ALA A 6 4.54 6.23 -19.29
C ALA A 6 5.71 5.41 -18.71
N PHE A 7 5.40 4.23 -18.15
CA PHE A 7 6.39 3.32 -17.60
C PHE A 7 6.02 1.87 -17.92
N GLU A 8 7.02 0.99 -17.86
CA GLU A 8 6.86 -0.46 -17.96
C GLU A 8 7.45 -1.13 -16.70
N SER A 9 6.72 -2.07 -16.10
CA SER A 9 7.17 -2.78 -14.90
C SER A 9 6.47 -4.14 -14.76
N ARG A 10 6.82 -4.88 -13.70
CA ARG A 10 6.17 -6.16 -13.37
C ARG A 10 4.80 -5.92 -12.72
N VAL A 11 3.84 -6.78 -13.05
CA VAL A 11 2.52 -6.84 -12.42
C VAL A 11 2.51 -7.88 -11.30
N ALA A 12 1.85 -7.58 -10.18
CA ALA A 12 1.57 -8.51 -9.10
C ALA A 12 0.04 -8.72 -8.98
N PRO A 13 -0.51 -9.85 -9.43
CA PRO A 13 -1.95 -10.09 -9.40
C PRO A 13 -2.44 -10.38 -7.96
N LEU A 14 -3.55 -9.76 -7.57
CA LEU A 14 -4.22 -10.00 -6.29
C LEU A 14 -5.64 -10.51 -6.56
N ALA A 15 -5.88 -11.80 -6.34
CA ALA A 15 -7.18 -12.45 -6.58
C ALA A 15 -8.15 -12.24 -5.39
N ALA A 16 -8.40 -10.98 -5.03
CA ALA A 16 -9.30 -10.60 -3.95
C ALA A 16 -10.23 -9.48 -4.43
N ASN A 17 -11.53 -9.59 -4.11
CA ASN A 17 -12.49 -8.53 -4.29
C ASN A 17 -12.70 -7.78 -2.97
N ASN A 18 -13.16 -6.52 -3.06
CA ASN A 18 -13.50 -5.70 -1.90
C ASN A 18 -12.33 -5.51 -0.90
N VAL A 19 -11.12 -5.29 -1.41
CA VAL A 19 -9.95 -4.97 -0.58
C VAL A 19 -10.20 -3.68 0.18
N ASP A 20 -10.32 -3.75 1.51
CA ASP A 20 -10.59 -2.61 2.37
C ASP A 20 -9.32 -1.91 2.88
N THR A 21 -9.48 -0.85 3.67
CA THR A 21 -8.37 -0.03 4.15
C THR A 21 -7.46 -0.76 5.14
N ASP A 22 -8.02 -1.64 5.98
CA ASP A 22 -7.22 -2.40 6.95
C ASP A 22 -6.45 -3.52 6.26
N GLN A 23 -6.98 -4.09 5.15
CA GLN A 23 -6.24 -5.03 4.32
C GLN A 23 -5.07 -4.37 3.58
N ILE A 24 -5.22 -3.11 3.13
CA ILE A 24 -4.10 -2.36 2.55
C ILE A 24 -3.05 -2.07 3.62
N ILE A 25 -3.48 -1.53 4.77
CA ILE A 25 -2.61 -1.26 5.91
C ILE A 25 -3.42 -1.25 7.21
N PRO A 26 -3.14 -2.19 8.15
CA PRO A 26 -3.90 -2.25 9.38
C PRO A 26 -3.76 -1.00 10.25
N ALA A 27 -4.87 -0.50 10.81
CA ALA A 27 -4.91 0.74 11.58
C ALA A 27 -3.91 0.80 12.77
N ARG A 28 -3.52 -0.35 13.32
CA ARG A 28 -2.52 -0.44 14.40
C ARG A 28 -1.15 0.11 14.03
N PHE A 29 -0.80 0.12 12.74
CA PHE A 29 0.46 0.69 12.24
C PHE A 29 0.37 2.19 11.97
N LEU A 30 -0.83 2.77 11.95
CA LEU A 30 -1.08 4.19 11.68
C LEU A 30 -1.00 5.09 12.94
N LYS A 31 -0.49 4.55 14.05
CA LYS A 31 -0.30 5.31 15.31
C LYS A 31 0.93 6.22 15.30
N THR A 32 1.74 6.16 14.24
CA THR A 32 2.92 7.00 14.05
C THR A 32 2.53 8.40 13.53
N THR A 33 3.35 9.40 13.86
CA THR A 33 3.22 10.76 13.33
C THR A 33 3.98 10.97 12.01
N SER A 34 4.72 9.95 11.56
CA SER A 34 5.48 9.99 10.31
C SER A 34 5.12 8.83 9.38
N LYS A 35 5.47 8.97 8.10
CA LYS A 35 5.15 7.96 7.06
C LYS A 35 6.29 6.98 6.81
N GLU A 36 7.44 7.23 7.42
CA GLU A 36 8.63 6.40 7.21
C GLU A 36 8.37 4.98 7.73
N GLY A 37 8.68 3.99 6.89
CA GLY A 37 8.56 2.58 7.25
C GLY A 37 7.20 1.93 7.00
N LEU A 38 6.13 2.70 6.74
CA LEU A 38 4.78 2.15 6.54
C LEU A 38 4.69 1.16 5.37
N ALA A 39 5.55 1.28 4.37
CA ALA A 39 5.60 0.35 3.23
C ALA A 39 5.93 -1.09 3.64
N ARG A 40 6.58 -1.31 4.79
CA ARG A 40 6.86 -2.65 5.33
C ARG A 40 5.59 -3.36 5.81
N GLU A 41 4.57 -2.58 6.15
CA GLU A 41 3.30 -3.05 6.70
C GLU A 41 2.19 -3.12 5.65
N LEU A 42 2.54 -2.92 4.36
CA LEU A 42 1.61 -3.04 3.22
C LEU A 42 1.16 -4.49 3.08
N PHE A 43 -0.16 -4.73 3.11
CA PHE A 43 -0.73 -6.09 3.07
C PHE A 43 -0.13 -7.02 4.15
N HIS A 44 0.04 -6.51 5.38
CA HIS A 44 0.66 -7.27 6.47
C HIS A 44 -0.16 -8.51 6.90
N ASP A 45 -1.48 -8.42 6.82
CA ASP A 45 -2.42 -9.48 7.23
C ASP A 45 -2.80 -10.37 6.05
#